data_AF-A0A2T4D8U9-F1
#
_entry.id   AF-A0A2T4D8U9-F1
#
_cell.length_a   1.000
_cell.length_b   1.000
_cell.length_c   1.000
_cell.angle_alpha   90.00
_cell.angle_beta   90.00
_cell.angle_gamma   90.00
#
_symmetry.space_group_name_H-M   'P 1'
#
loop_
_entity.id
_entity.type
_entity.pdbx_description
1 polymer ?
#
loop_
_entity_poly.entity_id
_entity_poly.type
_entity_poly.pdbx_seq_one_letter_code
_entity_poly.pdbx_strand_id
1 'polypeptide(L)'
;MRQHSRLVLTGITFAIAAVSFILMLTLLPQTLAGEVPLSTYAWLPDLGLNLSFRLDGLSLLFVTLISGIGLLIIFYAHYYLSAKDDAGRFYACLLLFMGSMLGIVTANNMILMWLFWELTSISSFL
;
A
#
# COMPACT_ATOMS: atom_id res chain seq x y z
N MET A 1 -20.79 -2.14 -23.01
CA MET A 1 -20.76 -1.41 -21.71
C MET A 1 -19.74 -1.94 -20.68
N ARG A 2 -19.46 -3.26 -20.57
CA ARG A 2 -18.50 -3.81 -19.57
C ARG A 2 -17.02 -3.40 -19.76
N GLN A 3 -16.57 -3.11 -20.98
CA GLN A 3 -15.15 -2.81 -21.27
C GLN A 3 -14.69 -1.42 -20.77
N HIS A 4 -15.54 -0.39 -20.88
CA HIS A 4 -15.23 0.95 -20.39
C HIS A 4 -15.05 1.00 -18.86
N SER A 5 -15.88 0.24 -18.12
CA SER A 5 -15.75 0.15 -16.65
C SER A 5 -14.42 -0.47 -16.22
N ARG A 6 -13.90 -1.47 -16.96
CA ARG A 6 -12.61 -2.12 -16.64
C ARG A 6 -11.41 -1.20 -16.85
N LEU A 7 -11.40 -0.43 -17.94
CA LEU A 7 -10.33 0.55 -18.18
C LEU A 7 -10.29 1.62 -17.09
N VAL A 8 -11.45 2.09 -16.64
CA VAL A 8 -11.56 3.03 -15.53
C VAL A 8 -11.05 2.40 -14.23
N LEU A 9 -11.44 1.16 -13.91
CA LEU A 9 -10.98 0.44 -12.72
C LEU A 9 -9.46 0.22 -12.71
N THR A 10 -8.90 -0.28 -13.81
CA THR A 10 -7.45 -0.44 -13.95
C THR A 10 -6.74 0.90 -13.83
N GLY A 11 -7.25 1.95 -14.49
CA GLY A 11 -6.68 3.28 -14.45
C GLY A 11 -6.66 3.88 -13.05
N ILE A 12 -7.76 3.76 -12.30
CA ILE A 12 -7.85 4.21 -10.90
C ILE A 12 -6.86 3.45 -10.03
N THR A 13 -6.84 2.12 -10.15
CA THR A 13 -5.98 1.26 -9.33
C THR A 13 -4.50 1.55 -9.60
N PHE A 14 -4.14 1.71 -10.87
CA PHE A 14 -2.80 2.08 -11.28
C PHE A 14 -2.42 3.47 -10.77
N ALA A 15 -3.34 4.45 -10.86
CA ALA A 15 -3.11 5.79 -10.33
C ALA A 15 -2.86 5.78 -8.81
N ILE A 16 -3.61 4.99 -8.04
CA ILE A 16 -3.41 4.85 -6.59
C ILE A 16 -2.00 4.29 -6.30
N ALA A 17 -1.61 3.21 -6.97
CA ALA A 17 -0.29 2.62 -6.78
C ALA A 17 0.85 3.55 -7.24
N ALA A 18 0.66 4.25 -8.36
CA ALA A 18 1.62 5.21 -8.87
C ALA A 18 1.79 6.42 -7.94
N VAL A 19 0.69 6.97 -7.42
CA VAL A 19 0.73 8.06 -6.43
C VAL A 19 1.46 7.59 -5.17
N SER A 20 1.16 6.38 -4.67
CA SER A 20 1.89 5.81 -3.54
C SER A 20 3.38 5.70 -3.83
N PHE A 21 3.78 5.20 -5.00
CA PHE A 21 5.18 5.08 -5.39
C PHE A 21 5.87 6.44 -5.50
N ILE A 22 5.24 7.42 -6.15
CA ILE A 22 5.76 8.77 -6.34
C ILE A 22 5.94 9.49 -5.00
N LEU A 23 4.96 9.40 -4.10
CA LEU A 23 5.08 9.97 -2.75
C LEU A 23 6.30 9.40 -2.02
N MET A 24 6.55 8.10 -2.16
CA MET A 24 7.73 7.47 -1.53
C MET A 24 9.04 7.94 -2.16
N LEU A 25 9.08 8.13 -3.49
CA LEU A 25 10.24 8.74 -4.15
C LEU A 25 10.53 10.17 -3.65
N THR A 26 9.50 10.93 -3.28
CA THR A 26 9.69 12.29 -2.74
C THR A 26 10.30 12.31 -1.33
N LEU A 27 10.07 11.25 -0.54
CA LEU A 27 10.61 11.10 0.83
C LEU A 27 11.99 10.43 0.86
N LEU A 28 12.38 9.81 -0.25
CA LEU A 28 13.64 9.10 -0.45
C LEU A 28 14.90 9.97 -0.19
N PRO A 29 15.03 11.21 -0.67
CA PRO A 29 16.23 12.02 -0.40
C PRO A 29 16.38 12.40 1.08
N GLN A 30 15.28 12.69 1.79
CA GLN A 30 15.30 13.01 3.22
C GLN A 30 15.79 11.83 4.03
N THR A 31 15.29 10.65 3.72
CA THR A 31 15.65 9.41 4.40
C THR A 31 17.07 8.92 4.10
N LEU A 32 17.55 9.12 2.87
CA LEU A 32 18.96 8.89 2.53
C LEU A 32 19.92 9.89 3.20
N ALA A 33 19.45 11.10 3.51
CA ALA A 33 20.22 12.09 4.28
C ALA A 33 20.31 11.74 5.78
N GLY A 34 19.69 10.65 6.22
CA GLY A 34 19.68 10.19 7.61
C GLY A 34 18.53 10.74 8.44
N GLU A 35 17.60 11.50 7.85
CA GLU A 35 16.36 11.87 8.52
C GLU A 35 15.41 10.67 8.58
N VAL A 36 14.58 10.61 9.62
CA VAL A 36 13.57 9.57 9.77
C VAL A 36 12.20 10.23 9.85
N PRO A 37 11.51 10.45 8.71
CA PRO A 37 10.18 11.02 8.69
C PRO A 37 9.24 10.23 9.61
N LEU A 38 8.67 10.94 10.58
CA LEU A 38 7.73 10.41 11.54
C LEU A 38 6.42 11.18 11.40
N SER A 39 5.36 10.46 11.02
CA SER A 39 4.00 10.99 10.98
C SER A 39 3.19 10.34 12.09
N THR A 40 2.74 11.14 13.07
CA THR A 40 1.98 10.63 14.21
C THR A 40 0.62 11.32 14.28
N TYR A 41 -0.44 10.52 14.31
CA TYR A 41 -1.81 10.97 14.51
C TYR A 41 -2.39 10.31 15.76
N ALA A 42 -2.95 11.12 16.67
CA ALA A 42 -3.63 10.60 17.85
C ALA A 42 -4.90 9.85 17.43
N TRP A 43 -5.03 8.60 17.85
CA TRP A 43 -6.20 7.77 17.52
C TRP A 43 -7.06 7.49 18.75
N LEU A 44 -6.47 6.90 19.78
CA LEU A 44 -7.11 6.69 21.08
C LEU A 44 -6.18 7.24 22.17
N PRO A 45 -6.16 8.57 22.36
CA PRO A 45 -5.23 9.23 23.27
C PRO A 45 -5.38 8.77 24.73
N ASP A 46 -6.61 8.43 25.15
CA ASP A 46 -6.87 7.91 26.51
C ASP A 46 -6.19 6.56 26.78
N LEU A 47 -5.92 5.79 25.73
CA LEU A 47 -5.19 4.51 25.79
C LEU A 47 -3.71 4.67 25.39
N GLY A 48 -3.25 5.89 25.13
CA GLY A 48 -1.90 6.17 24.63
C GLY A 48 -1.64 5.65 23.21
N LEU A 49 -2.69 5.34 22.43
CA LEU A 49 -2.56 4.78 21.09
C LEU A 49 -2.51 5.86 20.02
N ASN A 50 -1.43 5.83 19.24
CA ASN A 50 -1.21 6.71 18.12
C ASN A 50 -1.00 5.92 16.82
N LEU A 51 -1.54 6.44 15.74
CA LEU A 51 -1.19 6.04 14.38
C LEU A 51 0.14 6.71 14.02
N SER A 52 1.23 6.05 14.39
CA SER A 52 2.58 6.52 14.14
C SER A 52 3.21 5.71 13.02
N PHE A 53 3.62 6.40 11.96
CA PHE A 53 4.32 5.85 10.82
C PHE A 53 5.75 6.40 10.79
N ARG A 54 6.72 5.50 10.77
CA ARG A 54 8.14 5.82 10.74
C ARG A 54 8.75 5.29 9.45
N LEU A 55 9.50 6.14 8.76
CA LEU A 55 10.16 5.80 7.52
C LEU A 55 11.67 5.82 7.72
N ASP A 56 12.23 4.69 8.14
CA ASP A 56 13.67 4.50 8.29
C ASP A 56 14.28 3.82 7.04
N GLY A 57 15.61 3.62 7.04
CA GLY A 57 16.31 3.02 5.90
C GLY A 57 15.85 1.60 5.55
N LEU A 58 15.37 0.83 6.53
CA LEU A 58 14.84 -0.52 6.28
C LEU A 58 13.42 -0.43 5.71
N SER A 59 12.57 0.41 6.30
CA SER A 59 11.23 0.69 5.77
C SER A 59 11.30 1.19 4.33
N LEU A 60 12.25 2.06 3.97
CA LEU A 60 12.47 2.53 2.61
C LEU A 60 12.64 1.38 1.59
N LEU A 61 13.49 0.42 1.91
CA LEU A 61 13.76 -0.73 1.05
C LEU A 61 12.47 -1.48 0.77
N PHE A 62 11.74 -1.84 1.83
CA PHE A 62 10.51 -2.60 1.69
C PHE A 62 9.40 -1.82 1.00
N VAL A 63 9.23 -0.54 1.37
CA VAL A 63 8.23 0.33 0.75
C VAL A 63 8.48 0.46 -0.76
N THR A 64 9.72 0.67 -1.18
CA THR A 64 10.10 0.76 -2.59
C THR A 64 9.82 -0.55 -3.33
N LEU A 65 10.15 -1.68 -2.70
CA LEU A 65 9.92 -3.01 -3.26
C LEU A 65 8.43 -3.32 -3.40
N ILE A 66 7.64 -3.10 -2.35
CA ILE A 66 6.20 -3.37 -2.32
C ILE A 66 5.47 -2.51 -3.34
N SER A 67 5.75 -1.20 -3.38
CA SER A 67 5.09 -0.27 -4.30
C SER A 67 5.54 -0.45 -5.75
N GLY A 68 6.83 -0.71 -5.99
CA GLY A 68 7.35 -0.98 -7.32
C GLY A 68 6.80 -2.28 -7.92
N ILE A 69 6.83 -3.38 -7.15
CA ILE A 69 6.27 -4.66 -7.59
C ILE A 69 4.74 -4.55 -7.72
N GLY A 70 4.06 -3.88 -6.78
CA GLY A 70 2.61 -3.67 -6.85
C GLY A 70 2.17 -2.95 -8.12
N LEU A 71 2.90 -1.91 -8.53
CA LEU A 71 2.64 -1.19 -9.78
C LEU A 71 2.82 -2.08 -11.02
N LEU A 72 3.87 -2.91 -11.04
CA LEU A 72 4.10 -3.89 -12.11
C LEU A 72 3.00 -4.96 -12.15
N ILE A 73 2.54 -5.46 -11.01
CA ILE A 73 1.45 -6.43 -10.93
C ILE A 73 0.15 -5.83 -11.48
N ILE A 74 -0.18 -4.59 -11.11
CA ILE A 74 -1.39 -3.91 -11.62
C ILE A 74 -1.33 -3.73 -13.14
N PHE A 75 -0.17 -3.33 -13.66
CA PHE A 75 0.07 -3.19 -15.10
C PHE A 75 -0.11 -4.53 -15.81
N TYR A 76 0.50 -5.61 -15.28
CA TYR A 76 0.37 -6.95 -15.83
C TYR A 76 -1.07 -7.49 -15.76
N ALA A 77 -1.76 -7.26 -14.65
CA ALA A 77 -3.13 -7.70 -14.42
C ALA A 77 -4.10 -7.16 -15.49
N HIS A 78 -3.84 -5.98 -16.05
CA HIS A 78 -4.64 -5.43 -17.14
C HIS A 78 -4.71 -6.35 -18.36
N TYR A 79 -3.58 -6.96 -18.71
CA TYR A 79 -3.46 -7.89 -19.85
C TYR A 79 -3.83 -9.32 -19.47
N TYR A 80 -3.68 -9.67 -18.19
CA TYR A 80 -3.93 -11.02 -17.69
C TYR A 80 -5.42 -11.32 -17.51
N LEU A 81 -6.22 -10.39 -16.96
CA LEU A 81 -7.62 -10.69 -16.64
C LEU A 81 -8.52 -10.71 -17.88
N SER A 82 -9.24 -11.82 -18.07
CA SER A 82 -10.23 -12.01 -19.12
C SER A 82 -11.53 -11.23 -18.83
N ALA A 83 -12.34 -11.01 -19.87
CA ALA A 83 -13.62 -10.31 -19.75
C ALA A 83 -14.67 -11.03 -18.86
N LYS A 84 -14.40 -12.29 -18.50
CA LYS A 84 -15.24 -13.09 -17.60
C LYS A 84 -14.86 -12.94 -16.12
N ASP A 85 -13.68 -12.39 -15.83
CA ASP A 85 -13.15 -12.28 -14.47
C ASP A 85 -13.66 -11.02 -13.78
N ASP A 86 -13.87 -11.10 -12.47
CA ASP A 86 -14.23 -9.96 -11.64
C ASP A 86 -12.98 -9.11 -11.32
N ALA A 87 -12.67 -8.22 -12.25
CA ALA A 87 -11.54 -7.30 -12.11
C ALA A 87 -11.68 -6.37 -10.90
N GLY A 88 -12.89 -5.99 -10.51
CA GLY A 88 -13.12 -5.08 -9.38
C GLY A 88 -12.67 -5.71 -8.07
N ARG A 89 -13.11 -6.95 -7.83
CA ARG A 89 -12.70 -7.71 -6.64
C ARG A 89 -11.20 -7.98 -6.63
N PHE A 90 -10.61 -8.38 -7.77
CA PHE A 90 -9.16 -8.61 -7.86
C PHE A 90 -8.35 -7.36 -7.50
N TYR A 91 -8.67 -6.21 -8.11
CA TYR A 91 -7.93 -4.97 -7.84
C TYR A 91 -8.15 -4.46 -6.41
N ALA A 92 -9.35 -4.63 -5.86
CA ALA A 92 -9.62 -4.28 -4.46
C ALA A 92 -8.79 -5.13 -3.49
N CYS A 93 -8.76 -6.46 -3.67
CA CYS A 93 -7.92 -7.34 -2.85
C CYS A 93 -6.43 -7.01 -3.01
N LEU A 94 -5.97 -6.74 -4.25
CA LEU A 94 -4.58 -6.38 -4.51
C LEU A 94 -4.17 -5.07 -3.84
N LEU A 95 -5.00 -4.03 -3.89
CA LEU A 95 -4.75 -2.77 -3.19
C LEU A 95 -4.80 -2.94 -1.68
N LEU A 96 -5.74 -3.74 -1.16
CA LEU A 96 -5.84 -4.05 0.27
C LEU A 96 -4.56 -4.76 0.76
N PHE A 97 -4.09 -5.75 0.02
CA PHE A 97 -2.86 -6.48 0.31
C PHE A 97 -1.64 -5.56 0.27
N MET A 98 -1.50 -4.76 -0.79
CA MET A 98 -0.40 -3.82 -0.94
C MET A 98 -0.39 -2.76 0.17
N GLY A 99 -1.54 -2.18 0.50
CA GLY A 99 -1.69 -1.21 1.57
C GLY A 99 -1.39 -1.80 2.95
N SER A 100 -1.81 -3.05 3.20
CA SER A 100 -1.53 -3.75 4.46
C SER A 100 -0.04 -3.98 4.64
N MET A 101 0.66 -4.47 3.60
CA MET A 101 2.10 -4.67 3.62
C MET A 101 2.87 -3.35 3.84
N LEU A 102 2.45 -2.26 3.18
CA LEU A 102 3.03 -0.92 3.41
C LEU A 102 2.81 -0.45 4.86
N GLY A 103 1.65 -0.72 5.44
CA GLY A 103 1.34 -0.41 6.82
C GLY A 103 2.22 -1.18 7.82
N ILE A 104 2.44 -2.48 7.60
CA ILE A 104 3.31 -3.31 8.45
C ILE A 104 4.72 -2.72 8.52
N VAL A 105 5.31 -2.37 7.36
CA VAL A 105 6.72 -1.96 7.28
C VAL A 105 6.96 -0.52 7.74
N THR A 106 5.90 0.30 7.83
CA THR A 106 5.98 1.69 8.31
C THR A 106 5.47 1.86 9.73
N ALA A 107 4.84 0.85 10.34
CA ALA A 107 4.28 0.96 11.68
C ALA A 107 5.35 1.22 12.75
N ASN A 108 5.16 2.27 13.55
CA ASN A 108 6.07 2.63 14.65
C ASN A 108 5.68 2.01 16.00
N ASN A 109 4.60 1.21 16.07
CA ASN A 109 4.17 0.53 17.28
C ASN A 109 3.58 -0.85 16.99
N MET A 110 3.65 -1.74 17.99
CA MET A 110 3.24 -3.15 17.83
C MET A 110 1.75 -3.33 17.55
N ILE A 111 0.89 -2.49 18.11
CA ILE A 111 -0.57 -2.60 17.92
C ILE A 111 -0.94 -2.25 16.48
N LEU A 112 -0.34 -1.19 15.93
CA LEU A 112 -0.52 -0.83 14.52
C LEU A 112 0.07 -1.87 13.58
N MET A 113 1.25 -2.41 13.90
CA MET A 113 1.86 -3.51 13.14
C MET A 113 0.96 -4.75 13.15
N TRP A 114 0.42 -5.12 14.32
CA TRP A 114 -0.53 -6.23 14.47
C TRP A 114 -1.83 -5.99 13.67
N LEU A 115 -2.37 -4.77 13.70
CA LEU A 115 -3.54 -4.41 12.89
C LEU A 115 -3.30 -4.66 11.40
N PHE A 116 -2.18 -4.16 10.86
CA PHE A 116 -1.85 -4.38 9.44
C PHE A 116 -1.46 -5.83 9.14
N TRP A 117 -0.94 -6.57 10.12
CA TRP A 117 -0.71 -8.00 10.02
C TRP A 117 -2.02 -8.76 9.81
N GLU A 118 -3.03 -8.49 10.63
CA GLU A 118 -4.37 -9.09 10.47
C GLU A 118 -4.99 -8.71 9.13
N LEU A 119 -4.86 -7.45 8.68
CA LEU A 119 -5.34 -7.03 7.37
C LEU A 119 -4.64 -7.77 6.22
N THR A 120 -3.33 -8.02 6.32
CA THR A 120 -2.59 -8.83 5.36
C THR A 120 -3.14 -10.27 5.33
N SER A 121 -3.43 -10.85 6.49
CA SER A 121 -4.03 -12.19 6.57
C SER A 121 -5.41 -12.24 5.90
N ILE A 122 -6.29 -11.29 6.22
CA ILE A 122 -7.64 -11.18 5.64
C ILE A 122 -7.56 -11.00 4.12
N SER A 123 -6.72 -10.08 3.65
CA SER A 123 -6.55 -9.81 2.22
C SER A 123 -5.99 -10.99 1.43
N SER A 124 -5.22 -11.87 2.08
CA SER A 124 -4.68 -13.09 1.45
C SER A 124 -5.71 -14.22 1.38
N PHE A 125 -6.74 -14.20 2.23
CA PHE A 125 -7.81 -15.18 2.23
C PHE A 125 -8.92 -14.87 1.20
N LEU A 126 -9.12 -13.57 0.90
CA LEU A 126 -10.17 -13.05 0.01
C LEU A 126 -9.89 -13.27 -1.48
#